data_AF-A0A946CPW9-F1
#
_entry.id   AF-A0A946CPW9-F1
#
_cell.length_a   1.000
_cell.length_b   1.000
_cell.length_c   1.000
_cell.angle_alpha   90.00
_cell.angle_beta   90.00
_cell.angle_gamma   90.00
#
_symmetry.space_group_name_H-M   'P 1'
#
loop_
_entity.id
_entity.type
_entity.pdbx_description
1 polymer ?
#
loop_
_entity_poly.entity_id
_entity_poly.type
_entity_poly.pdbx_seq_one_letter_code
_entity_poly.pdbx_strand_id
1 'polypeptide(L)'
;NMGLRDAAVLAEVLFDAKRLGLDPADGAALANYERRRRFDNFVMLASTDWLNRLFSNDMRPLKGVRDLGMSLWGRLGPLKRLSMRHAMGTLGDPPRLLRGQLLYDE
;
A
#
# COMPACT_ATOMS: atom_id res chain seq x y z
N ASN A 1 1.21 -3.11 -10.49
CA ASN A 1 1.31 -4.10 -9.39
C ASN A 1 0.43 -3.75 -8.19
N MET A 2 0.42 -2.49 -7.74
CA MET A 2 -0.33 -2.09 -6.51
C MET A 2 -1.84 -2.39 -6.54
N GLY A 3 -2.54 -2.07 -7.64
CA GLY A 3 -3.97 -2.36 -7.75
C GLY A 3 -4.31 -3.87 -7.74
N LEU A 4 -3.45 -4.71 -8.32
CA LEU A 4 -3.63 -6.17 -8.26
C LEU A 4 -3.46 -6.70 -6.84
N ARG A 5 -2.54 -6.09 -6.08
CA ARG A 5 -2.33 -6.40 -4.67
C ARG A 5 -3.49 -5.93 -3.79
N ASP A 6 -4.05 -4.75 -4.05
CA ASP A 6 -5.26 -4.26 -3.40
C ASP A 6 -6.43 -5.21 -3.63
N ALA A 7 -6.64 -5.61 -4.90
CA ALA A 7 -7.68 -6.57 -5.26
C ALA A 7 -7.50 -7.94 -4.57
N ALA A 8 -6.26 -8.45 -4.51
CA ALA A 8 -5.96 -9.72 -3.86
C ALA A 8 -6.22 -9.67 -2.34
N VAL A 9 -5.80 -8.61 -1.66
CA VAL A 9 -6.06 -8.44 -0.21
C VAL A 9 -7.55 -8.25 0.05
N LEU A 10 -8.26 -7.49 -0.78
CA LEU A 10 -9.70 -7.29 -0.64
C LEU A 10 -10.46 -8.60 -0.82
N ALA A 11 -10.15 -9.37 -1.87
CA ALA A 11 -10.78 -10.66 -2.11
C ALA A 11 -10.59 -11.63 -0.94
N GLU A 12 -9.40 -11.67 -0.35
CA GLU A 12 -9.12 -12.50 0.83
C GLU A 12 -9.92 -12.06 2.06
N VAL A 13 -9.98 -10.77 2.36
CA VAL A 13 -10.74 -10.21 3.49
C VAL A 13 -12.23 -10.52 3.36
N LEU A 14 -12.79 -10.33 2.16
CA LEU A 14 -14.21 -10.61 1.89
C LEU A 14 -14.51 -12.12 1.98
N PHE A 15 -13.59 -12.95 1.47
CA PHE A 15 -13.74 -14.40 1.53
C PHE A 15 -13.70 -14.91 2.99
N ASP A 16 -12.76 -14.43 3.80
CA ASP A 16 -12.64 -14.85 5.20
C ASP A 16 -13.84 -14.41 6.03
N ALA A 17 -14.35 -13.18 5.81
CA ALA A 17 -15.58 -12.72 6.44
C ALA A 17 -16.76 -13.65 6.09
N LYS A 18 -16.95 -13.95 4.81
CA LYS A 18 -18.00 -14.87 4.35
C LYS A 18 -17.86 -16.28 4.95
N ARG A 19 -16.64 -16.81 5.01
CA ARG A 19 -16.36 -18.16 5.56
C ARG A 19 -16.67 -18.25 7.05
N LEU A 20 -16.51 -17.15 7.79
CA LEU A 20 -16.85 -17.05 9.20
C LEU A 20 -18.34 -16.75 9.45
N GLY A 21 -19.15 -16.66 8.40
CA GLY A 21 -20.58 -16.30 8.50
C GLY A 21 -20.82 -14.82 8.81
N LEU A 22 -19.80 -13.97 8.68
CA LEU A 22 -19.90 -12.53 8.86
C LEU A 22 -20.36 -11.87 7.55
N ASP A 23 -20.98 -10.69 7.66
CA ASP A 23 -21.30 -9.87 6.50
C ASP A 23 -20.00 -9.34 5.86
N PRO A 24 -19.71 -9.68 4.58
CA PRO A 24 -18.52 -9.18 3.89
C PRO A 24 -18.51 -7.66 3.72
N ALA A 25 -19.69 -7.02 3.73
CA ALA A 25 -19.83 -5.58 3.64
C ALA A 25 -19.74 -4.88 5.01
N ASP A 26 -19.57 -5.62 6.10
CA ASP A 26 -19.45 -5.04 7.44
C ASP A 26 -18.21 -4.14 7.55
N GLY A 27 -18.37 -3.04 8.27
CA GLY A 27 -17.31 -2.07 8.52
C GLY A 27 -16.09 -2.68 9.18
N ALA A 28 -16.25 -3.73 9.99
CA ALA A 28 -15.11 -4.43 10.61
C ALA A 28 -14.21 -5.15 9.58
N ALA A 29 -14.82 -5.79 8.58
CA ALA A 29 -14.10 -6.45 7.49
C ALA A 29 -13.37 -5.42 6.62
N LEU A 30 -14.05 -4.34 6.23
CA LEU A 30 -13.47 -3.26 5.44
C LEU A 30 -12.37 -2.49 6.21
N ALA A 31 -12.52 -2.32 7.52
CA ALA A 31 -11.48 -1.73 8.36
C ALA A 31 -10.22 -2.61 8.43
N ASN A 32 -10.36 -3.94 8.38
CA ASN A 32 -9.21 -4.84 8.28
C ASN A 32 -8.48 -4.67 6.94
N TYR A 33 -9.23 -4.59 5.84
CA TYR A 33 -8.65 -4.24 4.53
C TYR A 33 -7.93 -2.89 4.56
N GLU A 34 -8.58 -1.85 5.09
CA GLU A 34 -8.00 -0.51 5.16
C GLU A 34 -6.70 -0.54 5.96
N ARG A 35 -6.67 -1.15 7.15
CA ARG A 35 -5.44 -1.26 7.96
C ARG A 35 -4.29 -1.93 7.20
N ARG A 36 -4.58 -2.98 6.42
CA ARG A 36 -3.58 -3.72 5.63
C ARG A 36 -3.04 -2.92 4.43
N ARG A 37 -3.80 -1.95 3.89
CA ARG A 37 -3.42 -1.20 2.67
C ARG A 37 -3.09 0.28 2.92
N ARG A 38 -3.56 0.88 4.02
CA ARG A 38 -3.48 2.31 4.30
C ARG A 38 -2.06 2.86 4.24
N PHE A 39 -1.09 2.13 4.81
CA PHE A 39 0.29 2.56 4.78
C PHE A 39 0.87 2.56 3.36
N ASP A 40 0.70 1.45 2.63
CA ASP A 40 1.20 1.33 1.26
C ASP A 40 0.57 2.39 0.35
N ASN A 41 -0.75 2.56 0.44
CA ASN A 41 -1.54 3.54 -0.32
C ASN A 41 -1.09 4.96 -0.02
N PHE A 42 -0.89 5.29 1.26
CA PHE A 42 -0.39 6.60 1.67
C PHE A 42 1.02 6.88 1.12
N VAL A 43 1.94 5.91 1.22
CA VAL A 43 3.31 6.10 0.74
C VAL A 43 3.34 6.27 -0.78
N MET A 44 2.55 5.50 -1.53
CA MET A 44 2.47 5.67 -2.97
C MET A 44 1.89 7.04 -3.34
N LEU A 45 0.80 7.45 -2.71
CA LEU A 45 0.17 8.75 -2.95
C LEU A 45 1.16 9.89 -2.66
N ALA A 46 1.79 9.87 -1.48
CA ALA A 46 2.77 10.87 -1.08
C ALA A 46 3.99 10.87 -2.02
N SER A 47 4.44 9.70 -2.49
CA SER A 47 5.54 9.60 -3.45
C SER A 47 5.19 10.27 -4.77
N THR A 48 4.01 9.97 -5.30
CA THR A 48 3.56 10.49 -6.59
C THR A 48 3.30 11.99 -6.51
N ASP A 49 2.62 12.46 -5.47
CA ASP A 49 2.39 13.90 -5.24
C ASP A 49 3.70 14.66 -5.10
N TRP A 50 4.66 14.12 -4.34
CA TRP A 50 5.95 14.76 -4.13
C TRP A 50 6.79 14.82 -5.43
N LEU A 51 6.82 13.74 -6.21
CA LEU A 51 7.46 13.73 -7.54
C LEU A 51 6.78 14.72 -8.49
N ASN A 52 5.45 14.70 -8.55
CA ASN A 52 4.68 15.61 -9.40
C ASN A 52 5.00 17.07 -9.04
N ARG A 53 5.00 17.40 -7.74
CA ARG A 53 5.30 18.76 -7.26
C ARG A 53 6.74 19.20 -7.50
N LEU A 54 7.68 18.25 -7.51
CA LEU A 54 9.10 18.51 -7.80
C LEU A 54 9.34 18.78 -9.28
N PHE A 55 8.64 18.09 -10.17
CA PHE A 55 8.88 18.15 -11.63
C PHE A 55 7.89 19.02 -12.41
N SER A 56 6.72 19.36 -11.86
CA SER A 56 5.71 20.22 -12.53
C SER A 56 5.86 21.71 -12.23
N ASN A 57 6.89 22.15 -11.49
CA ASN A 57 7.17 23.58 -11.28
C ASN A 57 8.29 24.07 -12.23
N ASP A 58 7.90 24.91 -13.19
CA ASP A 58 8.76 25.42 -14.28
C ASP A 58 9.57 26.69 -13.91
N MET A 59 10.02 26.83 -12.65
CA MET A 59 10.72 28.04 -12.20
C MET A 59 12.16 27.77 -11.75
N ARG A 60 13.10 28.51 -12.35
CA ARG A 60 14.56 28.35 -12.23
C ARG A 60 15.19 28.47 -10.82
N PRO A 61 14.57 28.95 -9.72
CA PRO A 61 15.20 28.91 -8.40
C PRO A 61 14.67 27.75 -7.52
N LEU A 62 14.74 26.50 -7.99
CA LEU A 62 14.25 25.31 -7.26
C LEU A 62 15.34 24.52 -6.52
N LYS A 63 16.54 25.08 -6.32
CA LYS A 63 17.64 24.35 -5.65
C LYS A 63 17.27 23.96 -4.21
N GLY A 64 16.76 24.92 -3.41
CA GLY A 64 16.38 24.67 -2.02
C GLY A 64 15.15 23.76 -1.85
N VAL A 65 14.17 23.84 -2.74
CA VAL A 65 12.99 22.96 -2.73
C VAL A 65 13.35 21.53 -3.13
N ARG A 66 14.25 21.39 -4.12
CA ARG A 66 14.77 20.08 -4.54
C ARG A 66 15.57 19.41 -3.42
N ASP A 67 16.40 20.17 -2.70
CA ASP A 67 17.20 19.65 -1.59
C ASP A 67 16.34 19.30 -0.38
N LEU A 68 15.35 20.13 -0.03
CA LEU A 68 14.35 19.84 1.01
C LEU A 68 13.55 18.59 0.68
N GLY A 69 13.12 18.48 -0.57
CA GLY A 69 12.32 17.35 -0.99
C GLY A 69 13.14 16.06 -1.11
N MET A 70 14.38 16.10 -1.61
CA MET A 70 15.30 14.95 -1.58
C MET A 70 15.60 14.48 -0.15
N SER A 71 15.73 15.42 0.79
CA SER A 71 15.87 15.12 2.22
C SER A 71 14.62 14.43 2.79
N LEU A 72 13.43 14.92 2.47
CA LEU A 72 12.16 14.29 2.86
C LEU A 72 11.98 12.90 2.22
N TRP A 73 12.30 12.74 0.93
CA TRP A 73 12.31 11.45 0.25
C TRP A 73 13.30 10.47 0.90
N GLY A 74 14.49 10.94 1.24
CA GLY A 74 15.51 10.19 1.97
C GLY A 74 15.02 9.72 3.34
N ARG A 75 14.20 10.52 4.04
CA ARG A 75 13.59 10.16 5.34
C ARG A 75 12.39 9.22 5.20
N LEU A 76 11.63 9.33 4.12
CA LEU A 76 10.57 8.39 3.77
C LEU A 76 11.12 7.05 3.25
N GLY A 77 12.32 7.02 2.67
CA GLY A 77 12.95 5.82 2.12
C GLY A 77 13.14 4.65 3.12
N PRO A 78 13.59 4.89 4.36
CA PRO A 78 13.62 3.89 5.43
C PRO A 78 12.23 3.37 5.81
N LEU A 79 11.25 4.27 5.97
CA LEU A 79 9.84 3.91 6.23
C LEU A 79 9.24 3.10 5.07
N LYS A 80 9.51 3.51 3.84
CA LYS A 80 9.13 2.81 2.61
C LYS A 80 9.78 1.44 2.52
N ARG A 81 11.06 1.31 2.90
CA ARG A 81 11.77 0.01 2.95
C ARG A 81 11.23 -0.91 4.05
N LEU A 82 10.93 -0.37 5.22
CA LEU A 82 10.35 -1.13 6.32
C LEU A 82 8.97 -1.67 5.94
N SER A 83 8.14 -0.84 5.29
CA SER A 83 6.81 -1.26 4.87
C SER A 83 6.80 -2.07 3.60
N MET A 84 7.72 -1.85 2.66
CA MET A 84 7.98 -2.80 1.56
C MET A 84 8.41 -4.16 2.12
N ARG A 85 9.22 -4.21 3.17
CA ARG A 85 9.57 -5.46 3.87
C ARG A 85 8.37 -6.11 4.55
N HIS A 86 7.50 -5.32 5.17
CA HIS A 86 6.22 -5.77 5.72
C HIS A 86 5.31 -6.33 4.61
N ALA A 87 5.21 -5.62 3.50
CA ALA A 87 4.46 -6.00 2.31
C ALA A 87 5.01 -7.25 1.62
N MET A 88 6.31 -7.36 1.37
CA MET A 88 6.93 -8.52 0.71
C MET A 88 6.90 -9.79 1.56
N GLY A 89 6.37 -9.72 2.77
CA GLY A 89 6.22 -10.87 3.66
C GLY A 89 7.44 -11.21 4.49
N THR A 90 8.42 -10.29 4.58
CA THR A 90 9.53 -10.45 5.55
C THR A 90 9.13 -10.03 6.98
N LEU A 91 7.93 -9.44 7.13
CA LEU A 91 7.23 -9.18 8.39
C LEU A 91 5.71 -9.41 8.14
N GLY A 92 5.28 -10.63 7.78
CA GLY A 92 3.86 -10.98 7.54
C GLY A 92 3.67 -11.93 6.34
N ASP A 93 2.44 -12.36 6.06
CA ASP A 93 2.16 -13.27 4.93
C ASP A 93 1.48 -12.52 3.76
N PRO A 94 1.97 -12.64 2.51
CA PRO A 94 1.27 -12.07 1.35
C PRO A 94 -0.06 -12.79 1.10
N PRO A 95 -1.07 -12.12 0.52
CA PRO A 95 -2.38 -12.72 0.30
C PRO A 95 -2.29 -13.94 -0.62
N ARG A 96 -3.16 -14.93 -0.37
CA ARG A 96 -3.21 -16.24 -1.02
C ARG A 96 -3.12 -16.17 -2.55
N LEU A 97 -3.88 -15.26 -3.16
CA LEU A 97 -3.89 -15.08 -4.62
C LEU A 97 -2.53 -14.64 -5.18
N LEU A 98 -1.73 -13.88 -4.43
CA LEU A 98 -0.37 -13.51 -4.85
C LEU A 98 0.66 -14.62 -4.60
N ARG A 99 0.32 -15.63 -3.78
CA ARG A 99 1.10 -16.87 -3.61
C ARG A 99 0.71 -17.95 -4.62
N GLY A 100 -0.25 -17.68 -5.52
CA GLY A 100 -0.81 -18.68 -6.43
C GLY A 100 -1.75 -19.67 -5.76
N GLN A 101 -2.28 -19.34 -4.58
CA GLN A 101 -3.23 -20.15 -3.83
C GLN A 101 -4.65 -19.67 -4.10
N LEU A 102 -5.58 -20.61 -4.29
CA LEU A 102 -7.01 -20.32 -4.38
C LEU A 102 -7.57 -19.93 -3.01
N LEU A 103 -8.68 -19.18 -3.02
CA LEU A 103 -9.38 -18.81 -1.78
C LEU A 103 -10.31 -19.92 -1.30
N TYR A 104 -10.82 -20.73 -2.22
CA TYR A 104 -11.67 -21.88 -1.98
C TYR A 104 -10.87 -23.17 -2.19
N ASP A 105 -11.23 -24.20 -1.43
CA ASP A 105 -10.83 -25.58 -1.72
C ASP A 105 -11.83 -26.16 -2.73
N GLU A 106 -11.37 -26.95 -3.71
CA GLU A 106 -12.24 -27.71 -4.63
C GLU A 106 -12.98 -28.84 -3.90
#